data_AF-G8ULA1-F1
#
_entry.id   AF-G8ULA1-F1
#
_cell.length_a   1.000
_cell.length_b   1.000
_cell.length_c   1.000
_cell.angle_alpha   90.00
_cell.angle_beta   90.00
_cell.angle_gamma   90.00
#
_symmetry.space_group_name_H-M   'P 1'
#
loop_
_entity.id
_entity.type
_entity.pdbx_description
1 polymer ?
#
loop_
_entity_poly.entity_id
_entity_poly.type
_entity_poly.pdbx_seq_one_letter_code
_entity_poly.pdbx_strand_id
1 'polypeptide(L)'
;MFAHDDRFVGAYGHLNACENAELLRMDTGSSDIFFLERSWDRQYIKADIFDHPTAFSQTALRTAETPLEALSASLNKYGEVRLAYMASLLPEQEEDEIGAAHAGSGRKGSRYDKGYF
;
A
#
# COMPACT_ATOMS: atom_id res chain seq x y z
N MET A 1 17.31 14.61 6.79
CA MET A 1 16.27 14.52 7.84
C MET A 1 16.59 13.27 8.64
N PHE A 2 17.57 13.33 9.55
CA PHE A 2 18.08 12.17 10.33
C PHE A 2 18.20 12.48 11.85
N ALA A 3 17.85 13.69 12.27
CA ALA A 3 18.38 14.27 13.51
C ALA A 3 17.68 13.84 14.81
N HIS A 4 16.53 13.16 14.74
CA HIS A 4 15.76 12.85 15.96
C HIS A 4 16.19 11.55 16.65
N ASP A 5 16.51 10.51 15.88
CA ASP A 5 16.98 9.24 16.44
C ASP A 5 18.44 9.35 16.93
N ASP A 6 19.31 10.03 16.17
CA ASP A 6 20.72 10.26 16.57
C ASP A 6 20.85 10.93 17.95
N ARG A 7 19.90 11.81 18.29
CA ARG A 7 19.86 12.45 19.61
C ARG A 7 19.48 11.47 20.72
N PHE A 8 18.56 10.56 20.46
CA PHE A 8 18.19 9.51 21.41
C PHE A 8 19.37 8.56 21.62
N VAL A 9 19.99 8.08 20.55
CA VAL A 9 21.15 7.19 20.62
C VAL A 9 22.33 7.86 21.34
N GLY A 10 22.56 9.15 21.09
CA GLY A 10 23.61 9.92 21.78
C GLY A 10 23.36 10.12 23.27
N ALA A 11 22.09 10.14 23.72
CA ALA A 11 21.73 10.37 25.12
C ALA A 11 21.50 9.07 25.91
N TYR A 12 20.96 8.03 25.27
CA TYR A 12 20.46 6.81 25.92
C TYR A 12 21.02 5.52 25.30
N GLY A 13 21.82 5.60 24.23
CA GLY A 13 22.31 4.43 23.51
C GLY A 13 21.30 3.82 22.54
N HIS A 14 21.68 2.70 21.93
CA HIS A 14 20.85 1.98 20.96
C HIS A 14 19.58 1.41 21.60
N LEU A 15 18.48 1.38 20.86
CA LEU A 15 17.18 0.90 21.36
C LEU A 15 17.26 -0.55 21.84
N ASN A 16 17.99 -1.39 21.10
CA ASN A 16 18.18 -2.81 21.41
C ASN A 16 19.50 -3.08 22.16
N ALA A 17 20.11 -2.05 22.76
CA ALA A 17 21.17 -2.25 23.76
C ALA A 17 20.62 -3.02 24.97
N CYS A 18 21.49 -3.75 25.69
CA CYS A 18 21.08 -4.60 26.80
C CYS A 18 20.27 -3.84 27.86
N GLU A 19 20.75 -2.65 28.26
CA GLU A 19 20.12 -1.83 29.28
C GLU A 19 18.73 -1.34 28.85
N ASN A 20 18.60 -0.88 27.59
CA ASN A 20 17.34 -0.36 27.07
C ASN A 20 16.33 -1.48 26.80
N ALA A 21 16.79 -2.62 26.28
CA ALA A 21 15.94 -3.77 26.01
C ALA A 21 15.35 -4.37 27.30
N GLU A 22 16.11 -4.38 28.40
CA GLU A 22 15.61 -4.81 29.71
C GLU A 22 14.50 -3.87 30.23
N LEU A 23 14.70 -2.56 30.14
CA LEU A 23 13.69 -1.57 30.55
C LEU A 23 12.41 -1.68 29.71
N LEU A 24 12.55 -1.79 28.38
CA LEU A 24 11.42 -1.95 27.48
C LEU A 24 10.65 -3.24 27.77
N ARG A 25 11.34 -4.37 27.99
CA ARG A 25 10.69 -5.66 28.31
C ARG A 25 9.80 -5.63 29.57
N MET A 26 10.04 -4.69 30.48
CA MET A 26 9.21 -4.51 31.68
C MET A 26 7.91 -3.74 31.41
N ASP A 27 7.80 -3.05 30.27
CA ASP A 27 6.62 -2.32 29.84
C ASP A 27 5.78 -3.19 28.89
N THR A 28 4.50 -3.40 29.22
CA THR A 28 3.56 -4.23 28.47
C THR A 28 3.20 -3.70 27.08
N GLY A 29 3.54 -2.44 26.75
CA GLY A 29 3.26 -1.81 25.45
C GLY A 29 4.47 -1.65 24.53
N SER A 30 5.66 -2.08 24.94
CA SER A 30 6.91 -1.75 24.25
C SER A 30 7.31 -2.71 23.13
N SER A 31 6.56 -3.80 22.92
CA SER A 31 6.95 -4.88 22.00
C SER A 31 7.27 -4.38 20.59
N ASP A 32 6.53 -3.36 20.14
CA ASP A 32 6.65 -2.83 18.79
C ASP A 32 7.93 -1.99 18.59
N ILE A 33 8.50 -1.47 19.68
CA ILE A 33 9.71 -0.65 19.66
C ILE A 33 10.92 -1.47 19.19
N PHE A 34 10.97 -2.77 19.50
CA PHE A 34 12.06 -3.64 19.07
C PHE A 34 12.15 -3.81 17.54
N PHE A 35 11.09 -3.54 16.79
CA PHE A 35 11.12 -3.59 15.32
C PHE A 35 11.79 -2.38 14.69
N LEU A 36 12.03 -1.32 15.47
CA LEU A 36 12.68 -0.10 14.99
C LEU A 36 14.19 -0.26 14.80
N GLU A 37 14.79 -1.28 15.41
CA GLU A 37 16.23 -1.53 15.33
C GLU A 37 16.48 -3.03 15.37
N ARG A 38 17.33 -3.57 14.50
CA ARG A 38 17.74 -4.97 14.53
C ARG A 38 19.22 -5.08 14.87
N SER A 39 19.60 -6.05 15.69
CA SER A 39 21.01 -6.40 15.89
C SER A 39 21.45 -7.38 14.81
N TRP A 40 22.41 -7.00 13.98
CA TRP A 40 23.03 -7.87 12.98
C TRP A 40 24.54 -7.70 13.02
N ASP A 41 25.29 -8.79 13.14
CA ASP A 41 26.77 -8.78 13.17
C ASP A 41 27.36 -7.75 14.15
N ARG A 42 26.81 -7.68 15.37
CA ARG A 42 27.17 -6.71 16.44
C ARG A 42 26.92 -5.24 16.09
N GLN A 43 26.20 -4.96 15.02
CA GLN A 43 25.74 -3.63 14.65
C GLN A 43 24.24 -3.50 14.90
N TYR A 44 23.82 -2.28 15.20
CA TYR A 44 22.41 -1.91 15.32
C TYR A 44 21.97 -1.25 14.02
N ILE A 45 21.14 -1.95 13.26
CA ILE A 45 20.61 -1.48 11.97
C ILE A 45 19.20 -0.94 12.20
N LYS A 46 18.99 0.33 11.88
CA LYS A 46 17.68 0.99 11.96
C LYS A 46 16.71 0.44 10.94
N ALA A 47 15.42 0.48 11.27
CA ALA A 47 14.35 0.14 10.35
C ALA A 47 14.21 1.18 9.23
N ASP A 48 13.66 0.74 8.11
CA ASP A 48 13.38 1.53 6.90
C ASP A 48 12.58 2.82 7.17
N ILE A 49 11.78 2.88 8.24
CA ILE A 49 11.00 4.07 8.60
C ILE A 49 11.86 5.31 8.94
N PHE A 50 13.14 5.10 9.27
CA PHE A 50 14.05 6.19 9.63
C PHE A 50 14.72 6.85 8.42
N ASP A 51 14.79 6.18 7.28
CA ASP A 51 15.47 6.68 6.08
C ASP A 51 14.56 6.80 4.85
N HIS A 52 13.41 6.14 4.83
CA HIS A 52 12.43 6.30 3.76
C HIS A 52 10.97 6.01 4.17
N PRO A 53 9.97 6.44 3.37
CA PRO A 53 8.58 6.11 3.63
C PRO A 53 8.32 4.60 3.57
N THR A 54 7.77 4.03 4.65
CA THR A 54 7.35 2.61 4.74
C THR A 54 5.88 2.39 4.45
N ALA A 55 5.05 3.44 4.56
CA ALA A 55 3.60 3.34 4.37
C ALA A 55 3.20 3.06 2.91
N PHE A 56 4.06 3.42 1.95
CA PHE A 56 3.76 3.30 0.52
C PHE A 56 4.98 2.85 -0.27
N SER A 57 4.78 1.90 -1.19
CA SER A 57 5.82 1.50 -2.14
C SER A 57 6.19 2.70 -3.01
N GLN A 58 7.47 3.11 -2.96
CA GLN A 58 8.01 4.19 -3.79
C GLN A 58 8.20 3.77 -5.25
N THR A 59 8.01 2.49 -5.58
CA THR A 59 8.02 2.02 -6.95
C THR A 59 6.76 2.53 -7.65
N ALA A 60 6.88 3.69 -8.30
CA ALA A 60 5.84 4.19 -9.18
C ALA A 60 5.63 3.15 -10.30
N LEU A 61 4.46 2.50 -10.28
CA LEU A 61 3.98 1.72 -11.42
C LEU A 61 4.09 2.60 -12.66
N ARG A 62 4.81 2.11 -13.69
CA ARG A 62 4.94 2.81 -14.98
C ARG A 62 3.72 2.59 -15.86
N THR A 63 3.12 1.40 -15.74
CA THR A 63 1.92 0.95 -16.42
C THR A 63 1.17 0.03 -15.44
N ALA A 64 -0.16 0.05 -15.50
CA ALA A 64 -1.05 -0.81 -14.74
C ALA A 64 -1.90 -1.62 -15.74
N GLU A 65 -2.08 -2.91 -15.50
CA GLU A 65 -2.89 -3.77 -16.37
C GLU A 65 -4.38 -3.69 -16.00
N THR A 66 -4.70 -3.24 -14.78
CA THR A 66 -6.06 -3.19 -14.27
C THR A 66 -6.38 -1.87 -13.56
N PRO A 67 -7.66 -1.43 -13.54
CA PRO A 67 -8.08 -0.24 -12.80
C PRO A 67 -7.78 -0.32 -11.30
N LEU A 68 -7.78 -1.52 -10.72
CA LEU A 68 -7.45 -1.75 -9.32
C LEU A 68 -5.97 -1.47 -9.05
N GLU A 69 -5.09 -1.92 -9.93
CA GLU A 69 -3.65 -1.64 -9.84
C GLU A 69 -3.36 -0.14 -10.01
N ALA A 70 -4.05 0.51 -10.95
CA ALA A 70 -3.97 1.96 -11.12
C ALA A 70 -4.45 2.72 -9.86
N LEU A 71 -5.52 2.25 -9.22
CA LEU A 71 -6.03 2.82 -7.96
C LEU A 71 -5.00 2.69 -6.84
N SER A 72 -4.46 1.49 -6.63
CA SER A 72 -3.39 1.25 -5.67
C SER A 72 -2.18 2.14 -5.93
N ALA A 73 -1.80 2.33 -7.20
CA ALA A 73 -0.72 3.24 -7.58
C ALA A 73 -1.02 4.70 -7.21
N SER A 74 -2.26 5.16 -7.40
CA SER A 74 -2.66 6.52 -7.03
C SER A 74 -2.59 6.75 -5.53
N LEU A 75 -3.16 5.83 -4.74
CA LEU A 75 -3.15 5.90 -3.28
C LEU A 75 -1.72 5.83 -2.75
N ASN A 76 -0.89 4.95 -3.30
CA ASN A 76 0.51 4.82 -2.91
C ASN A 76 1.33 6.08 -3.23
N LYS A 77 1.07 6.73 -4.37
CA LYS A 77 1.85 7.89 -4.80
C LYS A 77 1.39 9.22 -4.19
N TYR A 78 0.09 9.41 -4.00
CA TYR A 78 -0.49 10.71 -3.62
C TYR A 78 -1.29 10.67 -2.32
N GLY A 79 -1.55 9.50 -1.74
CA GLY A 79 -2.43 9.35 -0.57
C GLY A 79 -3.91 9.59 -0.87
N GLU A 80 -4.28 9.78 -2.13
CA GLU A 80 -5.63 10.08 -2.59
C GLU A 80 -5.91 9.50 -3.97
N VAL A 81 -7.18 9.45 -4.36
CA VAL A 81 -7.61 8.95 -5.66
C VAL A 81 -7.49 10.05 -6.71
N ARG A 82 -6.57 9.88 -7.67
CA ARG A 82 -6.33 10.77 -8.81
C ARG A 82 -6.65 10.06 -10.11
N LEU A 83 -7.88 10.25 -10.59
CA LEU A 83 -8.39 9.59 -11.80
C LEU A 83 -7.53 9.86 -13.05
N ALA A 84 -7.01 11.09 -13.21
CA ALA A 84 -6.13 11.43 -14.32
C ALA A 84 -4.81 10.64 -14.30
N TYR A 85 -4.26 10.40 -13.11
CA TYR A 85 -3.08 9.56 -12.96
C TYR A 85 -3.40 8.09 -13.22
N MET A 86 -4.53 7.60 -12.71
CA MET A 86 -4.97 6.22 -12.96
C MET A 86 -5.15 5.95 -14.46
N ALA A 87 -5.80 6.86 -15.18
CA ALA A 87 -5.99 6.78 -16.62
C ALA A 87 -4.66 6.77 -17.39
N SER A 88 -3.66 7.54 -16.93
CA SER A 88 -2.32 7.57 -17.55
C SER A 88 -1.53 6.27 -17.39
N LEU A 89 -1.91 5.41 -16.45
CA LEU A 89 -1.23 4.14 -16.18
C LEU A 89 -1.84 2.97 -16.95
N LEU A 90 -3.12 3.06 -17.28
CA LEU A 90 -3.80 1.99 -18.02
C LEU A 90 -3.33 2.03 -19.47
N PRO A 91 -3.11 0.87 -20.12
CA PRO A 91 -2.97 0.84 -21.56
C PRO A 91 -4.22 1.49 -22.18
N GLU A 92 -4.05 2.24 -23.27
CA GLU A 92 -5.18 2.65 -24.10
C GLU A 92 -5.93 1.38 -24.50
N GLN A 93 -7.03 1.08 -23.80
CA GLN A 93 -7.92 0.04 -24.26
C GLN A 93 -8.60 0.62 -25.49
N GLU A 94 -8.39 -0.02 -26.65
CA GLU A 94 -9.14 0.26 -27.88
C GLU A 94 -10.62 0.45 -27.51
N GLU A 95 -11.20 1.57 -27.93
CA GLU A 95 -12.57 1.99 -27.60
C GLU A 95 -13.66 0.96 -28.00
N ASP A 96 -13.28 -0.12 -28.71
CA ASP A 96 -14.19 -1.07 -29.34
C ASP A 96 -14.75 -2.17 -28.42
N GLU A 97 -14.16 -2.47 -27.25
CA GLU A 97 -14.72 -3.52 -26.36
C GLU A 97 -15.77 -3.01 -25.35
N ILE A 98 -15.87 -1.69 -25.15
CA ILE A 98 -16.82 -1.10 -24.18
C ILE A 98 -18.23 -0.97 -24.79
N GLY A 99 -18.36 -0.98 -26.12
CA GLY A 99 -19.65 -0.88 -26.84
C GLY A 99 -20.43 -2.19 -26.95
N ALA A 100 -19.77 -3.34 -26.94
CA ALA A 100 -20.40 -4.64 -27.20
C ALA A 100 -21.25 -5.16 -26.02
N ALA A 101 -20.96 -4.76 -24.79
CA ALA A 101 -21.69 -5.22 -23.60
C ALA A 101 -23.07 -4.53 -23.41
N HIS A 102 -23.30 -3.36 -24.03
CA HIS A 102 -24.55 -2.62 -23.84
C HIS A 102 -25.52 -2.62 -25.03
N ALA A 103 -25.10 -3.13 -26.20
CA ALA A 103 -25.95 -3.23 -27.39
C ALA A 103 -26.65 -4.60 -27.56
N GLY A 104 -26.61 -5.47 -26.53
CA GLY A 104 -27.14 -6.83 -26.56
C GLY A 104 -28.45 -7.07 -25.80
N SER A 105 -29.31 -6.05 -25.58
CA SER A 105 -30.64 -6.29 -24.96
C SER A 105 -31.78 -5.64 -25.77
N GLY A 106 -31.86 -6.04 -27.04
CA GLY A 106 -32.85 -5.54 -28.00
C GLY A 106 -33.61 -6.63 -28.75
N ARG A 107 -34.53 -7.31 -28.05
CA ARG A 107 -35.76 -8.00 -28.53
C ARG A 107 -35.67 -9.08 -29.64
N LYS A 108 -36.18 -10.29 -29.34
CA LYS A 108 -37.24 -10.99 -30.12
C LYS A 108 -38.09 -11.87 -29.19
N GLY A 109 -39.41 -11.77 -29.28
CA GLY A 109 -40.37 -12.52 -28.46
C GLY A 109 -40.80 -13.87 -29.05
N SER A 110 -41.54 -14.66 -28.26
CA SER A 110 -42.67 -15.51 -28.68
C SER A 110 -43.21 -16.32 -27.49
N ARG A 111 -44.51 -16.14 -27.21
CA ARG A 111 -45.52 -17.12 -26.75
C ARG A 111 -45.12 -18.16 -25.68
N TYR A 112 -45.70 -18.02 -24.48
CA TYR A 112 -46.49 -19.10 -23.85
C TYR A 112 -47.69 -18.50 -23.12
N ASP A 113 -48.88 -18.89 -23.59
CA ASP A 113 -50.17 -18.80 -22.89
C ASP A 113 -50.49 -20.19 -22.30
N LYS A 114 -51.25 -20.18 -21.19
CA LYS A 114 -51.81 -21.23 -20.29
C LYS A 114 -51.33 -20.94 -18.87
N GLY A 115 -52.12 -20.39 -17.94
CA GLY A 115 -53.56 -20.47 -17.79
C GLY A 115 -53.90 -21.73 -16.99
N TYR A 116 -53.83 -21.66 -15.66
CA TYR A 116 -54.65 -22.43 -14.73
C TYR A 116 -54.87 -21.60 -13.45
N PHE A 117 -56.12 -21.66 -12.98
CA PHE A 117 -56.63 -21.15 -11.72
C PHE A 117 -55.81 -21.59 -10.51
#